data_AF-A0A2P6QFT8-F1
#
_entry.id   AF-A0A2P6QFT8-F1
#
_cell.length_a   1.000
_cell.length_b   1.000
_cell.length_c   1.000
_cell.angle_alpha   90.00
_cell.angle_beta   90.00
_cell.angle_gamma   90.00
#
_symmetry.space_group_name_H-M   'P 1'
#
loop_
_entity.id
_entity.type
_entity.pdbx_description
1 polymer ?
#
loop_
_entity_poly.entity_id
_entity_poly.type
_entity_poly.pdbx_seq_one_letter_code
_entity_poly.pdbx_strand_id
1 'polypeptide(L)'
;MGHPQQPKRRVAFLLIDGMGDVSIPKLGFKTPLQAAKLPNLDAIASAGVNGLMDPVEVGLGCGSDTAHLSLMVTTLGYITGAAVHLSPWEQGWQCHQVTLHLRTSNFATLDEKTEIVISRRADRHFEEEGPILCAALDGLKLPSFPEYEVRVRYATEHRCGVVVKGPSLSGNISGTDPLKDNRLLLQAEAIDGSDEARHTAKVVNELSKEMSKILIAHPLNAKRASEGKNIANVVLLRGCGIRIEVSPFTKKHGLWPCMVAPTKIIAGLGLSLGIDIVEAPGATGDYRTLLTSKTTAIAKALSAPLQSCPNVFVPGEDEHKPGRSDGYDFGFLHIKAIDDAGHDKATIFKVKGLEAVDRAIGQLARLLWETESTGKFQ
;
A
#
# COMPACT_ATOMS: atom_id res chain seq x y z
N MET A 1 28.42 -29.18 -21.30
CA MET A 1 27.68 -30.03 -20.36
C MET A 1 26.78 -29.13 -19.54
N GLY A 2 25.53 -28.97 -19.97
CA GLY A 2 24.56 -28.08 -19.31
C GLY A 2 24.08 -28.74 -18.02
N HIS A 3 24.07 -27.98 -16.92
CA HIS A 3 23.49 -28.42 -15.66
C HIS A 3 22.07 -28.97 -15.91
N PRO A 4 21.69 -30.11 -15.31
CA PRO A 4 20.32 -30.61 -15.39
C PRO A 4 19.40 -29.50 -14.87
N GLN A 5 18.43 -29.08 -15.69
CA GLN A 5 17.41 -28.11 -15.29
C GLN A 5 16.75 -28.63 -14.02
N GLN A 6 17.10 -28.04 -12.87
CA GLN A 6 16.40 -28.32 -11.63
C GLN A 6 14.93 -27.95 -11.84
N PRO A 7 13.98 -28.80 -11.41
CA PRO A 7 12.57 -28.45 -11.47
C PRO A 7 12.38 -27.14 -10.72
N LYS A 8 11.88 -26.12 -11.42
CA LYS A 8 11.63 -24.81 -10.82
C LYS A 8 10.52 -24.97 -9.78
N ARG A 9 10.89 -24.98 -8.50
CA ARG A 9 9.94 -25.00 -7.39
C ARG A 9 9.20 -23.68 -7.38
N ARG A 10 7.90 -23.74 -7.61
CA ARG A 10 7.01 -22.58 -7.50
C ARG A 10 6.58 -22.40 -6.07
N VAL A 11 6.50 -21.16 -5.62
CA VAL A 11 6.20 -20.83 -4.23
C VAL A 11 5.02 -19.88 -4.19
N ALA A 12 3.96 -20.27 -3.49
CA ALA A 12 2.87 -19.37 -3.14
C ALA A 12 3.09 -18.85 -1.71
N PHE A 13 3.26 -17.55 -1.57
CA PHE A 13 3.38 -16.86 -0.28
C PHE A 13 2.07 -16.14 0.03
N LEU A 14 1.40 -16.54 1.11
CA LEU A 14 0.13 -15.96 1.53
C LEU A 14 0.31 -15.10 2.78
N LEU A 15 -0.07 -13.83 2.70
CA LEU A 15 -0.04 -12.90 3.82
C LEU A 15 -1.45 -12.44 4.18
N ILE A 16 -1.89 -12.87 5.37
CA ILE A 16 -3.16 -12.45 5.97
C ILE A 16 -2.86 -11.27 6.90
N ASP A 17 -3.24 -10.08 6.47
CA ASP A 17 -3.00 -8.84 7.21
C ASP A 17 -3.84 -8.80 8.49
N GLY A 18 -3.26 -8.36 9.60
CA GLY A 18 -3.96 -8.29 10.89
C GLY A 18 -4.42 -9.64 11.46
N MET A 19 -3.80 -10.77 11.09
CA MET A 19 -4.19 -12.10 11.57
C MET A 19 -4.04 -12.28 13.09
N GLY A 20 -3.01 -11.66 13.69
CA GLY A 20 -2.79 -11.68 15.13
C GLY A 20 -3.89 -10.94 15.90
N ASP A 21 -4.22 -11.44 17.08
CA ASP A 21 -5.15 -10.79 18.01
C ASP A 21 -4.92 -11.29 19.44
N VAL A 22 -5.60 -10.64 20.39
CA VAL A 22 -5.58 -11.00 21.81
C VAL A 22 -6.73 -11.94 22.17
N SER A 23 -6.67 -12.53 23.37
CA SER A 23 -7.79 -13.29 23.94
C SER A 23 -8.97 -12.37 24.25
N ILE A 24 -10.14 -12.66 23.68
CA ILE A 24 -11.34 -11.82 23.83
C ILE A 24 -12.35 -12.53 24.73
N PRO A 25 -12.83 -11.92 25.83
CA PRO A 25 -13.82 -12.54 26.73
C PRO A 25 -15.11 -12.97 26.02
N LYS A 26 -15.56 -12.20 25.02
CA LYS A 26 -16.74 -12.50 24.20
C LYS A 26 -16.62 -13.81 23.39
N LEU A 27 -15.40 -14.29 23.15
CA LEU A 27 -15.13 -15.54 22.45
C LEU A 27 -14.78 -16.68 23.42
N GLY A 28 -15.07 -16.53 24.71
CA GLY A 28 -14.68 -17.49 25.75
C GLY A 28 -13.17 -17.48 26.01
N PHE A 29 -12.56 -16.29 26.06
CA PHE A 29 -11.11 -16.08 26.25
C PHE A 29 -10.22 -16.69 25.15
N LYS A 30 -10.78 -16.89 23.95
CA LYS A 30 -10.05 -17.31 22.75
C LYS A 30 -9.71 -16.12 21.86
N THR A 31 -8.70 -16.27 21.01
CA THR A 31 -8.45 -15.32 19.90
C THR A 31 -9.46 -15.57 18.76
N PRO A 32 -9.70 -14.59 17.87
CA PRO A 32 -10.52 -14.79 16.68
C PRO A 32 -10.03 -15.95 15.80
N LEU A 33 -8.72 -16.16 15.71
CA LEU A 33 -8.12 -17.29 14.98
C LEU A 33 -8.50 -18.63 15.61
N GLN A 34 -8.44 -18.73 16.94
CA GLN A 34 -8.83 -19.94 17.68
C GLN A 34 -10.35 -20.18 17.70
N ALA A 35 -11.15 -19.13 17.53
CA ALA A 35 -12.60 -19.23 17.51
C ALA A 35 -13.17 -19.56 16.13
N ALA A 36 -12.44 -19.24 15.06
CA ALA A 36 -12.83 -19.51 13.68
C ALA A 36 -12.70 -21.01 13.35
N LYS A 37 -13.59 -21.51 12.48
CA LYS A 37 -13.49 -22.88 11.93
C LYS A 37 -12.56 -22.89 10.72
N LEU A 38 -11.34 -23.39 10.89
CA LEU A 38 -10.26 -23.29 9.91
C LEU A 38 -9.68 -24.67 9.49
N PRO A 39 -10.51 -25.59 8.95
CA PRO A 39 -10.05 -26.95 8.65
C PRO A 39 -8.91 -27.02 7.63
N ASN A 40 -8.82 -26.09 6.68
CA ASN A 40 -7.78 -26.12 5.65
C ASN A 40 -6.44 -25.62 6.21
N LEU A 41 -6.44 -24.53 6.98
CA LEU A 41 -5.26 -24.03 7.67
C LEU A 41 -4.77 -25.02 8.73
N ASP A 42 -5.68 -25.65 9.48
CA ASP A 42 -5.33 -26.70 10.44
C ASP A 42 -4.67 -27.89 9.74
N ALA A 43 -5.17 -28.30 8.56
CA ALA A 43 -4.56 -29.36 7.76
C ALA A 43 -3.16 -28.98 7.26
N ILE A 44 -2.99 -27.75 6.74
CA ILE A 44 -1.67 -27.23 6.31
C ILE A 44 -0.69 -27.18 7.48
N ALA A 45 -1.13 -26.73 8.66
CA ALA A 45 -0.31 -26.71 9.87
C ALA A 45 0.06 -28.13 10.31
N SER A 46 -0.84 -29.10 10.18
CA SER A 46 -0.59 -30.50 10.55
C SER A 46 0.42 -31.20 9.63
N ALA A 47 0.44 -30.82 8.35
CA ALA A 47 1.32 -31.40 7.34
C ALA A 47 2.64 -30.61 7.13
N GLY A 48 2.70 -29.38 7.64
CA GLY A 48 3.78 -28.43 7.42
C GLY A 48 4.67 -28.20 8.64
N VAL A 49 5.56 -27.20 8.51
CA VAL A 49 6.40 -26.71 9.60
C VAL A 49 5.78 -25.43 10.15
N ASN A 50 5.67 -25.35 11.48
CA ASN A 50 5.03 -24.25 12.17
C ASN A 50 6.06 -23.45 12.99
N GLY A 51 5.79 -22.16 13.18
CA GLY A 51 6.64 -21.27 13.95
C GLY A 51 5.95 -19.94 14.24
N LEU A 52 6.63 -19.10 15.02
CA LEU A 52 6.25 -17.72 15.27
C LEU A 52 7.20 -16.80 14.51
N MET A 53 6.70 -15.66 14.07
CA MET A 53 7.47 -14.68 13.31
C MET A 53 7.15 -13.28 13.82
N ASP A 54 8.16 -12.62 14.39
CA ASP A 54 8.14 -11.19 14.67
C ASP A 54 8.58 -10.46 13.39
N PRO A 55 7.72 -9.63 12.76
CA PRO A 55 8.05 -9.03 11.48
C PRO A 55 9.29 -8.13 11.50
N VAL A 56 9.56 -7.43 12.61
CA VAL A 56 10.68 -6.49 12.71
C VAL A 56 11.49 -6.76 13.96
N GLU A 57 10.86 -6.60 15.13
CA GLU A 57 11.47 -6.79 16.43
C GLU A 57 10.39 -7.18 17.45
N VAL A 58 10.80 -7.93 18.47
CA VAL A 58 9.92 -8.38 19.55
C VAL A 58 9.25 -7.18 20.23
N GLY A 59 7.92 -7.16 20.24
CA GLY A 59 7.14 -6.11 20.91
C GLY A 59 7.01 -4.79 20.16
N LEU A 60 7.58 -4.65 18.96
CA LEU A 60 7.44 -3.46 18.14
C LEU A 60 6.20 -3.54 17.24
N GLY A 61 5.25 -2.62 17.47
CA GLY A 61 4.11 -2.42 16.55
C GLY A 61 4.57 -1.76 15.26
N CYS A 62 4.67 -2.53 14.18
CA CYS A 62 5.09 -2.02 12.87
C CYS A 62 3.91 -1.64 11.97
N GLY A 63 4.10 -0.61 11.13
CA GLY A 63 3.19 -0.31 10.03
C GLY A 63 3.25 -1.38 8.94
N SER A 64 2.20 -1.48 8.12
CA SER A 64 2.12 -2.50 7.05
C SER A 64 3.28 -2.38 6.06
N ASP A 65 3.75 -1.17 5.74
CA ASP A 65 4.89 -0.98 4.83
C ASP A 65 6.17 -1.61 5.36
N THR A 66 6.50 -1.31 6.62
CA THR A 66 7.70 -1.79 7.29
C THR A 66 7.67 -3.31 7.47
N ALA A 67 6.50 -3.86 7.83
CA ALA A 67 6.31 -5.30 7.97
C ALA A 67 6.54 -6.02 6.62
N HIS A 68 5.90 -5.55 5.55
CA HIS A 68 6.01 -6.18 4.23
C HIS A 68 7.43 -6.06 3.65
N LEU A 69 8.12 -4.96 3.92
CA LEU A 69 9.53 -4.81 3.57
C LEU A 69 10.41 -5.82 4.26
N SER A 70 10.24 -6.03 5.57
CA SER A 70 11.03 -7.01 6.30
C SER A 70 10.83 -8.43 5.73
N LEU A 71 9.59 -8.75 5.34
CA LEU A 71 9.25 -10.03 4.71
C LEU A 71 9.87 -10.21 3.31
N MET A 72 9.95 -9.13 2.51
CA MET A 72 10.41 -9.21 1.12
C MET A 72 11.89 -8.85 0.93
N VAL A 73 12.47 -8.07 1.84
CA VAL A 73 13.82 -7.52 1.77
C VAL A 73 14.53 -7.72 3.10
N THR A 74 15.40 -8.72 3.14
CA THR A 74 16.16 -9.17 4.33
C THR A 74 17.09 -8.14 5.01
N THR A 75 17.09 -6.84 4.66
CA THR A 75 18.06 -5.88 5.21
C THR A 75 17.36 -4.74 5.97
N LEU A 76 17.42 -4.80 7.31
CA LEU A 76 16.89 -3.81 8.25
C LEU A 76 17.41 -2.37 8.01
N GLY A 77 18.58 -2.21 7.39
CA GLY A 77 19.13 -0.89 7.07
C GLY A 77 18.26 -0.03 6.13
N TYR A 78 17.36 -0.65 5.36
CA TYR A 78 16.40 0.06 4.52
C TYR A 78 15.11 0.47 5.26
N ILE A 79 14.91 -0.06 6.48
CA ILE A 79 13.68 0.15 7.28
C ILE A 79 13.75 1.45 8.09
N THR A 80 14.95 1.95 8.38
CA THR A 80 15.18 3.00 9.41
C THR A 80 14.84 4.44 8.99
N GLY A 81 14.21 4.65 7.85
CA GLY A 81 13.74 5.97 7.46
C GLY A 81 12.54 5.85 6.55
N ALA A 82 11.33 5.78 7.13
CA ALA A 82 10.03 5.87 6.46
C ALA A 82 10.11 5.44 4.99
N ALA A 83 10.47 4.16 4.77
CA ALA A 83 10.98 3.70 3.50
C ALA A 83 9.97 4.01 2.40
N VAL A 84 10.40 4.81 1.43
CA VAL A 84 9.57 5.21 0.33
C VAL A 84 9.50 4.11 -0.67
N HIS A 85 8.27 3.78 -1.01
CA HIS A 85 7.98 2.85 -2.07
C HIS A 85 7.09 3.53 -3.06
N LEU A 86 7.43 3.25 -4.32
CA LEU A 86 6.78 3.75 -5.50
C LEU A 86 5.30 3.67 -5.27
N SER A 87 4.61 4.79 -5.32
CA SER A 87 3.18 4.72 -5.53
C SER A 87 3.01 4.13 -6.93
N PRO A 88 2.12 3.15 -7.19
CA PRO A 88 2.08 2.45 -8.47
C PRO A 88 2.24 3.41 -9.65
N TRP A 89 1.49 4.51 -9.63
CA TRP A 89 1.42 5.66 -10.56
C TRP A 89 2.75 6.30 -11.04
N GLU A 90 3.91 5.83 -10.58
CA GLU A 90 5.22 6.36 -10.90
C GLU A 90 5.99 5.56 -11.97
N GLN A 91 5.48 4.40 -12.41
CA GLN A 91 6.02 3.76 -13.61
C GLN A 91 5.63 4.59 -14.86
N GLY A 92 6.64 5.04 -15.60
CA GLY A 92 6.52 5.99 -16.72
C GLY A 92 7.40 7.23 -16.54
N TRP A 93 7.80 7.54 -15.31
CA TRP A 93 8.81 8.57 -15.05
C TRP A 93 10.15 7.94 -14.75
N GLN A 94 11.07 8.06 -15.70
CA GLN A 94 12.47 7.72 -15.51
C GLN A 94 13.11 8.75 -14.57
N CYS A 95 12.88 8.61 -13.26
CA CYS A 95 13.44 9.48 -12.24
C CYS A 95 14.86 9.05 -11.89
N HIS A 96 15.85 9.71 -12.52
CA HIS A 96 17.27 9.66 -12.13
C HIS A 96 17.62 10.66 -11.01
N GLN A 97 16.62 11.30 -10.38
CA GLN A 97 16.79 12.34 -9.37
C GLN A 97 16.03 12.00 -8.09
N VAL A 98 16.50 12.52 -6.95
CA VAL A 98 15.90 12.35 -5.63
C VAL A 98 14.44 12.83 -5.64
N THR A 99 13.53 12.03 -5.12
CA THR A 99 12.09 12.34 -5.07
C THR A 99 11.59 12.17 -3.65
N LEU A 100 10.91 13.20 -3.14
CA LEU A 100 10.25 13.22 -1.84
C LEU A 100 8.79 12.80 -2.02
N HIS A 101 8.33 11.90 -1.16
CA HIS A 101 6.98 11.37 -1.17
C HIS A 101 6.26 11.72 0.12
N LEU A 102 5.02 12.20 -0.01
CA LEU A 102 4.13 12.52 1.10
C LEU A 102 2.88 11.64 0.96
N ARG A 103 3.01 10.39 1.45
CA ARG A 103 2.17 9.23 1.09
C ARG A 103 0.75 9.25 1.68
N THR A 104 0.54 9.93 2.82
CA THR A 104 -0.72 9.83 3.59
C THR A 104 -1.30 11.20 3.85
N SER A 105 -1.36 11.99 2.77
CA SER A 105 -1.85 13.33 2.85
C SER A 105 -3.38 13.32 2.89
N ASN A 106 -3.97 14.07 3.82
CA ASN A 106 -5.42 14.07 3.99
C ASN A 106 -5.98 15.42 3.56
N PHE A 107 -7.06 15.40 2.78
CA PHE A 107 -7.90 16.58 2.64
C PHE A 107 -8.61 16.84 3.96
N ALA A 108 -8.39 18.02 4.51
CA ALA A 108 -8.90 18.44 5.79
C ALA A 108 -9.56 19.82 5.71
N THR A 109 -10.30 20.13 6.77
CA THR A 109 -11.00 21.40 6.96
C THR A 109 -10.27 22.19 8.02
N LEU A 110 -9.70 23.32 7.61
CA LEU A 110 -9.02 24.32 8.45
C LEU A 110 -9.95 25.53 8.65
N ASP A 111 -10.02 26.06 9.85
CA ASP A 111 -10.57 27.41 10.06
C ASP A 111 -9.47 28.45 9.84
N GLU A 112 -9.65 29.30 8.84
CA GLU A 112 -8.70 30.35 8.47
C GLU A 112 -8.46 31.37 9.58
N LYS A 113 -9.43 31.58 10.48
CA LYS A 113 -9.31 32.59 11.55
C LYS A 113 -8.50 32.11 12.74
N THR A 114 -8.50 30.80 12.98
CA THR A 114 -7.90 30.19 14.17
C THR A 114 -6.72 29.29 13.85
N GLU A 115 -6.47 29.00 12.57
CA GLU A 115 -5.52 28.01 12.07
C GLU A 115 -5.75 26.60 12.68
N ILE A 116 -6.98 26.34 13.15
CA ILE A 116 -7.37 25.07 13.76
C ILE A 116 -7.92 24.15 12.68
N VAL A 117 -7.37 22.94 12.61
CA VAL A 117 -7.91 21.85 11.80
C VAL A 117 -9.17 21.32 12.48
N ILE A 118 -10.35 21.75 12.01
CA ILE A 118 -11.66 21.33 12.53
C ILE A 118 -11.88 19.84 12.29
N SER A 119 -11.56 19.38 11.08
CA SER A 119 -11.69 17.97 10.71
C SER A 119 -10.49 17.56 9.87
N ARG A 120 -9.75 16.53 10.30
CA ARG A 120 -8.67 15.93 9.50
C ARG A 120 -9.15 15.15 8.30
N ARG A 121 -10.47 14.94 8.17
CA ARG A 121 -11.11 14.18 7.10
C ARG A 121 -12.26 15.02 6.56
N ALA A 122 -12.08 15.62 5.39
CA ALA A 122 -13.11 16.44 4.76
C ALA A 122 -14.41 15.63 4.55
N ASP A 123 -14.31 14.47 3.89
CA ASP A 123 -15.39 13.49 3.77
C ASP A 123 -14.82 12.09 3.49
N ARG A 124 -15.54 11.01 3.83
CA ARG A 124 -15.21 9.66 3.38
C ARG A 124 -15.69 9.39 1.96
N HIS A 125 -16.76 10.05 1.51
CA HIS A 125 -17.29 9.92 0.14
C HIS A 125 -16.67 10.98 -0.79
N PHE A 126 -15.36 10.91 -0.97
CA PHE A 126 -14.58 11.90 -1.74
C PHE A 126 -14.17 11.40 -3.14
N GLU A 127 -14.83 10.35 -3.64
CA GLU A 127 -14.42 9.63 -4.85
C GLU A 127 -14.64 10.41 -6.15
N GLU A 128 -15.69 11.22 -6.24
CA GLU A 128 -15.95 12.06 -7.43
C GLU A 128 -15.21 13.39 -7.35
N GLU A 129 -15.09 13.94 -6.14
CA GLU A 129 -14.58 15.29 -5.89
C GLU A 129 -13.06 15.32 -5.73
N GLY A 130 -12.47 14.24 -5.24
CA GLY A 130 -11.03 14.10 -5.01
C GLY A 130 -10.17 14.16 -6.26
N PRO A 131 -10.50 13.44 -7.35
CA PRO A 131 -9.76 13.53 -8.59
C PRO A 131 -9.73 14.95 -9.17
N ILE A 132 -10.83 15.71 -9.05
CA ILE A 132 -10.93 17.09 -9.55
C ILE A 132 -9.98 18.02 -8.78
N LEU A 133 -9.99 17.92 -7.45
CA LEU A 133 -9.10 18.73 -6.60
C LEU A 133 -7.63 18.32 -6.79
N CYS A 134 -7.34 17.03 -6.94
CA CYS A 134 -5.98 16.58 -7.24
C CYS A 134 -5.50 17.05 -8.62
N ALA A 135 -6.37 17.07 -9.64
CA ALA A 135 -6.03 17.57 -10.97
C ALA A 135 -5.73 19.07 -10.95
N ALA A 136 -6.45 19.86 -10.13
CA ALA A 136 -6.17 21.29 -9.95
C ALA A 136 -4.83 21.56 -9.23
N LEU A 137 -4.33 20.60 -8.45
CA LEU A 137 -3.05 20.68 -7.75
C LEU A 137 -1.89 20.03 -8.52
N ASP A 138 -2.17 19.33 -9.62
CA ASP A 138 -1.16 18.65 -10.42
C ASP A 138 -0.38 19.64 -11.30
N GLY A 139 0.95 19.60 -11.25
CA GLY A 139 1.80 20.52 -12.01
C GLY A 139 1.99 21.89 -11.36
N LEU A 140 1.71 22.01 -10.05
CA LEU A 140 1.98 23.22 -9.28
C LEU A 140 3.48 23.55 -9.31
N LYS A 141 3.80 24.80 -9.70
CA LYS A 141 5.16 25.35 -9.62
C LYS A 141 5.28 26.24 -8.39
N LEU A 142 6.31 26.01 -7.59
CA LEU A 142 6.58 26.84 -6.43
C LEU A 142 7.28 28.14 -6.86
N PRO A 143 6.75 29.32 -6.48
CA PRO A 143 7.34 30.61 -6.86
C PRO A 143 8.80 30.76 -6.41
N SER A 144 9.15 30.25 -5.23
CA SER A 144 10.52 30.36 -4.69
C SER A 144 11.44 29.22 -5.15
N PHE A 145 10.89 28.16 -5.72
CA PHE A 145 11.60 26.94 -6.08
C PHE A 145 11.14 26.39 -7.44
N PRO A 146 11.46 27.07 -8.55
CA PRO A 146 10.97 26.73 -9.89
C PRO A 146 11.52 25.40 -10.43
N GLU A 147 12.59 24.88 -9.81
CA GLU A 147 13.24 23.61 -10.16
C GLU A 147 12.47 22.37 -9.68
N TYR A 148 11.46 22.55 -8.83
CA TYR A 148 10.73 21.46 -8.21
C TYR A 148 9.43 21.19 -8.97
N GLU A 149 9.24 19.94 -9.35
CA GLU A 149 8.00 19.48 -9.98
C GLU A 149 7.14 18.78 -8.94
N VAL A 150 5.89 19.23 -8.81
CA VAL A 150 4.92 18.64 -7.87
C VAL A 150 3.83 17.93 -8.66
N ARG A 151 3.56 16.68 -8.28
CA ARG A 151 2.38 15.95 -8.74
C ARG A 151 1.51 15.50 -7.60
N VAL A 152 0.21 15.63 -7.80
CA VAL A 152 -0.81 15.24 -6.83
C VAL A 152 -1.74 14.23 -7.47
N ARG A 153 -1.96 13.11 -6.77
CA ARG A 153 -2.86 12.05 -7.23
C ARG A 153 -3.83 11.67 -6.12
N TYR A 154 -5.07 11.47 -6.53
CA TYR A 154 -6.13 11.02 -5.66
C TYR A 154 -5.90 9.54 -5.27
N ALA A 155 -6.04 9.22 -3.99
CA ALA A 155 -5.92 7.86 -3.50
C ALA A 155 -7.31 7.22 -3.29
N THR A 156 -7.77 7.11 -2.05
CA THR A 156 -9.09 6.57 -1.68
C THR A 156 -9.65 7.42 -0.54
N GLU A 157 -10.95 7.68 -0.55
CA GLU A 157 -11.62 8.59 0.39
C GLU A 157 -10.90 9.96 0.47
N HIS A 158 -10.69 10.51 1.65
CA HIS A 158 -9.99 11.78 1.91
C HIS A 158 -8.47 11.76 1.60
N ARG A 159 -7.91 10.66 1.10
CA ARG A 159 -6.45 10.49 0.98
C ARG A 159 -5.95 10.93 -0.40
N CYS A 160 -4.80 11.59 -0.41
CA CYS A 160 -4.04 11.91 -1.61
C CYS A 160 -2.56 11.60 -1.42
N GLY A 161 -1.90 11.30 -2.52
CA GLY A 161 -0.44 11.20 -2.61
C GLY A 161 0.12 12.46 -3.25
N VAL A 162 1.12 13.05 -2.61
CA VAL A 162 1.89 14.18 -3.16
C VAL A 162 3.31 13.73 -3.39
N VAL A 163 3.82 13.97 -4.60
CA VAL A 163 5.18 13.64 -5.01
C VAL A 163 5.88 14.93 -5.40
N VAL A 164 7.07 15.16 -4.84
CA VAL A 164 7.89 16.33 -5.13
C VAL A 164 9.24 15.84 -5.67
N LYS A 165 9.58 16.28 -6.88
CA LYS A 165 10.85 15.98 -7.53
C LYS A 165 11.73 17.21 -7.54
N GLY A 166 12.98 17.07 -7.09
CA GLY A 166 13.96 18.16 -7.11
C GLY A 166 15.30 17.75 -6.49
N PRO A 167 16.33 18.60 -6.62
CA PRO A 167 17.64 18.35 -6.03
C PRO A 167 17.59 18.48 -4.49
N SER A 168 18.53 17.82 -3.79
CA SER A 168 18.78 18.01 -2.35
C SER A 168 17.56 17.83 -1.43
N LEU A 169 16.69 16.85 -1.74
CA LEU A 169 15.55 16.49 -0.90
C LEU A 169 15.95 15.49 0.20
N SER A 170 15.37 15.64 1.39
CA SER A 170 15.52 14.73 2.53
C SER A 170 14.17 14.28 3.08
N GLY A 171 14.07 13.01 3.49
CA GLY A 171 12.86 12.38 4.01
C GLY A 171 12.71 12.58 5.52
N ASN A 172 13.75 13.07 6.18
CA ASN A 172 13.81 13.26 7.62
C ASN A 172 13.18 14.60 8.03
N ILE A 173 11.91 14.77 7.68
CA ILE A 173 11.11 15.95 8.03
C ILE A 173 9.83 15.53 8.74
N SER A 174 9.34 16.37 9.65
CA SER A 174 8.05 16.19 10.29
C SER A 174 6.91 16.51 9.30
N GLY A 175 5.75 15.89 9.50
CA GLY A 175 4.54 16.19 8.73
C GLY A 175 3.78 17.39 9.30
N THR A 176 2.84 17.92 8.52
CA THR A 176 1.97 19.04 8.93
C THR A 176 0.68 18.59 9.64
N ASP A 177 0.48 17.27 9.78
CA ASP A 177 -0.71 16.68 10.42
C ASP A 177 -0.60 16.70 11.96
N PRO A 178 -1.52 17.37 12.69
CA PRO A 178 -1.52 17.42 14.15
C PRO A 178 -1.97 16.12 14.84
N LEU A 179 -2.28 15.05 14.09
CA LEU A 179 -2.68 13.72 14.55
C LEU A 179 -4.01 13.65 15.33
N LYS A 180 -4.59 14.78 15.74
CA LYS A 180 -5.91 14.92 16.38
C LYS A 180 -6.67 16.10 15.78
N ASP A 181 -8.00 15.97 15.71
CA ASP A 181 -8.89 17.06 15.32
C ASP A 181 -8.88 18.19 16.36
N ASN A 182 -9.27 19.40 15.96
CA ASN A 182 -9.27 20.63 16.77
C ASN A 182 -7.89 21.01 17.32
N ARG A 183 -6.87 20.90 16.48
CA ARG A 183 -5.49 21.29 16.79
C ARG A 183 -4.95 22.22 15.71
N LEU A 184 -3.97 23.04 16.11
CA LEU A 184 -3.26 23.94 15.20
C LEU A 184 -2.53 23.13 14.13
N LEU A 185 -2.54 23.64 12.90
CA LEU A 185 -1.74 23.10 11.81
C LEU A 185 -0.25 23.13 12.20
N LEU A 186 0.42 21.99 12.10
CA LEU A 186 1.86 21.92 12.38
C LEU A 186 2.65 22.39 11.15
N GLN A 187 3.74 23.10 11.37
CA GLN A 187 4.71 23.35 10.30
C GLN A 187 5.68 22.17 10.19
N ALA A 188 6.09 21.87 8.97
CA ALA A 188 7.13 20.88 8.73
C ALA A 188 8.45 21.42 9.28
N GLU A 189 9.11 20.61 10.11
CA GLU A 189 10.40 20.87 10.72
C GLU A 189 11.38 19.75 10.34
N ALA A 190 12.66 20.07 10.28
CA ALA A 190 13.69 19.07 10.06
C ALA A 190 13.83 18.20 11.32
N ILE A 191 13.74 16.89 11.16
CA ILE A 191 13.99 15.92 12.25
C ILE A 191 15.51 15.77 12.48
N ASP A 192 16.28 16.02 11.43
CA ASP A 192 17.74 15.95 11.44
C ASP A 192 18.38 17.34 11.22
N GLY A 193 19.62 17.51 11.66
CA GLY A 193 20.40 18.74 11.53
C GLY A 193 20.96 19.00 10.13
N SER A 194 20.68 18.10 9.17
CA SER A 194 21.14 18.21 7.78
C SER A 194 20.55 19.43 7.06
N ASP A 195 21.37 20.05 6.21
CA ASP A 195 20.95 21.20 5.40
C ASP A 195 19.84 20.81 4.41
N GLU A 196 19.86 19.57 3.93
CA GLU A 196 18.85 18.98 3.05
C GLU A 196 17.49 18.88 3.75
N ALA A 197 17.46 18.49 5.03
CA ALA A 197 16.21 18.39 5.80
C ALA A 197 15.62 19.78 6.08
N ARG A 198 16.45 20.77 6.42
CA ARG A 198 16.02 22.16 6.61
C ARG A 198 15.50 22.78 5.32
N HIS A 199 16.16 22.49 4.20
CA HIS A 199 15.72 22.92 2.88
C HIS A 199 14.38 22.30 2.51
N THR A 200 14.24 20.99 2.70
CA THR A 200 13.01 20.26 2.38
C THR A 200 11.83 20.74 3.23
N ALA A 201 12.03 21.01 4.51
CA ALA A 201 10.99 21.55 5.39
C ALA A 201 10.44 22.90 4.87
N LYS A 202 11.30 23.80 4.37
CA LYS A 202 10.89 25.08 3.76
C LYS A 202 10.06 24.85 2.50
N VAL A 203 10.51 23.94 1.62
CA VAL A 203 9.80 23.58 0.38
C VAL A 203 8.40 23.04 0.70
N VAL A 204 8.27 22.15 1.69
CA VAL A 204 6.99 21.57 2.10
C VAL A 204 6.04 22.60 2.72
N ASN A 205 6.57 23.54 3.52
CA ASN A 205 5.76 24.61 4.10
C ASN A 205 5.24 25.59 3.04
N GLU A 206 6.05 25.93 2.03
CA GLU A 206 5.59 26.74 0.89
C GLU A 206 4.55 25.98 0.06
N LEU A 207 4.79 24.70 -0.19
CA LEU A 207 3.86 23.84 -0.88
C LEU A 207 2.50 23.78 -0.19
N SER A 208 2.47 23.60 1.13
CA SER A 208 1.23 23.58 1.91
C SER A 208 0.46 24.90 1.78
N LYS A 209 1.15 26.05 1.78
CA LYS A 209 0.53 27.37 1.59
C LYS A 209 -0.06 27.55 0.20
N GLU A 210 0.68 27.19 -0.85
CA GLU A 210 0.20 27.32 -2.23
C GLU A 210 -0.96 26.36 -2.53
N MET A 211 -0.88 25.12 -2.04
CA MET A 211 -2.00 24.17 -2.14
C MET A 211 -3.25 24.73 -1.45
N SER A 212 -3.11 25.32 -0.25
CA SER A 212 -4.25 25.88 0.48
C SER A 212 -4.90 27.03 -0.28
N LYS A 213 -4.11 27.93 -0.88
CA LYS A 213 -4.63 29.05 -1.71
C LYS A 213 -5.46 28.54 -2.90
N ILE A 214 -4.95 27.54 -3.61
CA ILE A 214 -5.65 26.95 -4.76
C ILE A 214 -6.94 26.27 -4.33
N LEU A 215 -6.91 25.53 -3.21
CA LEU A 215 -8.09 24.87 -2.68
C LEU A 215 -9.16 25.86 -2.22
N ILE A 216 -8.79 26.95 -1.54
CA ILE A 216 -9.72 28.01 -1.12
C ILE A 216 -10.40 28.65 -2.33
N ALA A 217 -9.64 28.92 -3.39
CA ALA A 217 -10.17 29.51 -4.63
C ALA A 217 -11.01 28.55 -5.48
N HIS A 218 -11.02 27.25 -5.16
CA HIS A 218 -11.62 26.25 -6.03
C HIS A 218 -13.16 26.25 -5.95
N PRO A 219 -13.89 26.28 -7.08
CA PRO A 219 -15.36 26.38 -7.12
C PRO A 219 -16.08 25.20 -6.44
N LEU A 220 -15.42 24.05 -6.31
CA LEU A 220 -15.98 22.89 -5.62
C LEU A 220 -16.14 23.12 -4.11
N ASN A 221 -15.22 23.86 -3.49
CA ASN A 221 -15.33 24.21 -2.07
C ASN A 221 -16.45 25.24 -1.84
N ALA A 222 -16.70 26.13 -2.81
CA ALA A 222 -17.86 27.03 -2.78
C ALA A 222 -19.19 26.25 -2.86
N LYS A 223 -19.25 25.20 -3.70
CA LYS A 223 -20.41 24.29 -3.75
C LYS A 223 -20.60 23.53 -2.44
N ARG A 224 -19.54 22.96 -1.87
CA ARG A 224 -19.60 22.27 -0.57
C ARG A 224 -20.09 23.17 0.57
N ALA A 225 -19.61 24.41 0.62
CA ALA A 225 -20.07 25.39 1.59
C ALA A 225 -21.57 25.68 1.43
N SER A 226 -22.08 25.78 0.19
CA SER A 226 -23.51 25.98 -0.07
C SER A 226 -24.38 24.77 0.32
N GLU A 227 -23.82 23.58 0.30
CA GLU A 227 -24.48 22.33 0.71
C GLU A 227 -24.35 22.03 2.22
N GLY A 228 -23.66 22.90 2.98
CA GLY A 228 -23.38 22.68 4.40
C GLY A 228 -22.40 21.54 4.69
N LYS A 229 -21.64 21.09 3.69
CA LYS A 229 -20.58 20.08 3.83
C LYS A 229 -19.26 20.72 4.24
N ASN A 230 -18.40 19.93 4.86
CA ASN A 230 -17.06 20.35 5.26
C ASN A 230 -16.22 20.72 4.02
N ILE A 231 -15.65 21.92 4.02
CA ILE A 231 -14.76 22.38 2.94
C ILE A 231 -13.39 21.69 3.02
N ALA A 232 -12.82 21.32 1.88
CA ALA A 232 -11.49 20.74 1.79
C ALA A 232 -10.49 21.83 1.40
N ASN A 233 -10.12 22.68 2.35
CA ASN A 233 -9.28 23.85 2.10
C ASN A 233 -7.79 23.64 2.41
N VAL A 234 -7.43 22.55 3.10
CA VAL A 234 -6.02 22.23 3.38
C VAL A 234 -5.71 20.76 3.07
N VAL A 235 -4.47 20.52 2.67
CA VAL A 235 -3.88 19.18 2.59
C VAL A 235 -2.92 19.00 3.76
N LEU A 236 -3.24 18.07 4.66
CA LEU A 236 -2.33 17.67 5.75
C LEU A 236 -1.30 16.73 5.18
N LEU A 237 -0.03 17.14 5.11
CA LEU A 237 1.05 16.38 4.50
C LEU A 237 1.68 15.45 5.55
N ARG A 238 1.70 14.15 5.27
CA ARG A 238 2.20 13.13 6.21
C ARG A 238 2.83 11.94 5.48
N GLY A 239 3.78 11.30 6.18
CA GLY A 239 4.48 10.12 5.69
C GLY A 239 5.56 10.52 4.71
N CYS A 240 6.38 11.47 5.15
CA CYS A 240 7.54 11.96 4.42
C CYS A 240 8.57 10.85 4.28
N GLY A 241 9.08 10.67 3.06
CA GLY A 241 10.25 9.84 2.85
C GLY A 241 10.90 10.15 1.50
N ILE A 242 12.09 9.59 1.26
CA ILE A 242 12.78 9.60 -0.05
C ILE A 242 12.79 8.22 -0.67
N ARG A 243 12.59 8.14 -2.00
CA ARG A 243 12.77 6.91 -2.79
C ARG A 243 14.15 6.30 -2.54
N ILE A 244 14.16 5.08 -2.02
CA ILE A 244 15.37 4.27 -1.87
C ILE A 244 15.51 3.37 -3.10
N GLU A 245 16.69 3.35 -3.72
CA GLU A 245 17.00 2.36 -4.75
C GLU A 245 17.25 1.00 -4.09
N VAL A 246 16.27 0.11 -4.20
CA VAL A 246 16.37 -1.27 -3.72
C VAL A 246 16.73 -2.17 -4.90
N SER A 247 17.61 -3.16 -4.67
CA SER A 247 17.91 -4.18 -5.67
C SER A 247 16.66 -4.98 -6.02
N PRO A 248 16.37 -5.24 -7.31
CA PRO A 248 15.21 -6.02 -7.71
C PRO A 248 15.19 -7.42 -7.09
N PHE A 249 14.00 -7.93 -6.79
CA PHE A 249 13.78 -9.25 -6.19
C PHE A 249 14.39 -10.37 -7.04
N THR A 250 14.29 -10.26 -8.36
CA THR A 250 14.86 -11.20 -9.34
C THR A 250 16.38 -11.33 -9.20
N LYS A 251 17.09 -10.21 -8.95
CA LYS A 251 18.55 -10.20 -8.77
C LYS A 251 18.97 -10.82 -7.44
N LYS A 252 18.15 -10.66 -6.39
CA LYS A 252 18.43 -11.14 -5.05
C LYS A 252 18.11 -12.61 -4.85
N HIS A 253 16.97 -13.07 -5.38
CA HIS A 253 16.45 -14.41 -5.14
C HIS A 253 16.54 -15.34 -6.37
N GLY A 254 16.80 -14.79 -7.56
CA GLY A 254 16.85 -15.58 -8.81
C GLY A 254 15.48 -16.11 -9.28
N LEU A 255 14.39 -15.70 -8.64
CA LEU A 255 13.02 -16.12 -8.94
C LEU A 255 12.26 -14.98 -9.63
N TRP A 256 11.26 -15.35 -10.44
CA TRP A 256 10.35 -14.40 -11.06
C TRP A 256 9.08 -14.22 -10.23
N PRO A 257 8.87 -13.04 -9.60
CA PRO A 257 7.78 -12.83 -8.67
C PRO A 257 6.55 -12.17 -9.32
N CYS A 258 5.37 -12.56 -8.88
CA CYS A 258 4.12 -11.85 -9.10
C CYS A 258 3.41 -11.57 -7.78
N MET A 259 2.57 -10.54 -7.73
CA MET A 259 1.84 -10.13 -6.54
C MET A 259 0.38 -9.80 -6.86
N VAL A 260 -0.56 -10.31 -6.06
CA VAL A 260 -1.95 -9.82 -6.03
C VAL A 260 -2.16 -9.03 -4.75
N ALA A 261 -2.09 -7.70 -4.88
CA ALA A 261 -2.28 -6.77 -3.77
C ALA A 261 -3.29 -5.69 -4.15
N PRO A 262 -4.50 -5.67 -3.54
CA PRO A 262 -5.47 -4.61 -3.81
C PRO A 262 -5.07 -3.29 -3.15
N THR A 263 -4.22 -3.35 -2.12
CA THR A 263 -3.77 -2.17 -1.39
C THR A 263 -2.72 -1.43 -2.20
N LYS A 264 -3.02 -0.19 -2.57
CA LYS A 264 -2.14 0.70 -3.34
C LYS A 264 -0.71 0.81 -2.76
N ILE A 265 -0.57 0.78 -1.43
CA ILE A 265 0.74 0.82 -0.75
C ILE A 265 1.56 -0.45 -1.00
N ILE A 266 0.93 -1.62 -0.88
CA ILE A 266 1.60 -2.91 -1.05
C ILE A 266 1.91 -3.19 -2.51
N ALA A 267 0.97 -2.85 -3.41
CA ALA A 267 1.18 -2.79 -4.84
C ALA A 267 2.44 -1.96 -5.18
N GLY A 268 2.51 -0.75 -4.63
CA GLY A 268 3.64 0.14 -4.80
C GLY A 268 5.00 -0.43 -4.34
N LEU A 269 4.98 -1.13 -3.21
CA LEU A 269 6.14 -1.86 -2.71
C LEU A 269 6.57 -2.98 -3.67
N GLY A 270 5.62 -3.78 -4.18
CA GLY A 270 5.91 -4.81 -5.17
C GLY A 270 6.62 -4.23 -6.40
N LEU A 271 6.11 -3.14 -6.96
CA LEU A 271 6.70 -2.49 -8.13
C LEU A 271 8.11 -1.94 -7.87
N SER A 272 8.35 -1.45 -6.65
CA SER A 272 9.70 -0.98 -6.24
C SER A 272 10.73 -2.12 -6.21
N LEU A 273 10.27 -3.34 -5.95
CA LEU A 273 11.09 -4.55 -5.94
C LEU A 273 11.15 -5.23 -7.32
N GLY A 274 10.51 -4.66 -8.34
CA GLY A 274 10.39 -5.26 -9.66
C GLY A 274 9.49 -6.50 -9.67
N ILE A 275 8.45 -6.51 -8.83
CA ILE A 275 7.42 -7.56 -8.78
C ILE A 275 6.24 -7.14 -9.65
N ASP A 276 5.82 -8.03 -10.54
CA ASP A 276 4.69 -7.80 -11.42
C ASP A 276 3.38 -7.90 -10.64
N ILE A 277 2.53 -6.87 -10.72
CA ILE A 277 1.23 -6.89 -10.06
C ILE A 277 0.21 -7.56 -10.96
N VAL A 278 -0.32 -8.69 -10.51
CA VAL A 278 -1.38 -9.41 -11.20
C VAL A 278 -2.74 -8.84 -10.80
N GLU A 279 -3.57 -8.56 -11.79
CA GLU A 279 -4.94 -8.15 -11.55
C GLU A 279 -5.85 -9.31 -11.18
N ALA A 280 -6.69 -9.07 -10.18
CA ALA A 280 -7.75 -9.96 -9.77
C ALA A 280 -9.09 -9.20 -9.83
N PRO A 281 -9.98 -9.51 -10.78
CA PRO A 281 -11.29 -8.86 -10.87
C PRO A 281 -12.07 -8.95 -9.56
N GLY A 282 -12.55 -7.83 -9.04
CA GLY A 282 -13.28 -7.78 -7.77
C GLY A 282 -12.41 -7.87 -6.51
N ALA A 283 -11.09 -7.74 -6.62
CA ALA A 283 -10.19 -7.52 -5.49
C ALA A 283 -10.18 -6.04 -5.07
N THR A 284 -11.21 -5.61 -4.35
CA THR A 284 -11.35 -4.24 -3.84
C THR A 284 -10.47 -3.97 -2.61
N GLY A 285 -10.09 -5.02 -1.88
CA GLY A 285 -9.31 -4.89 -0.63
C GLY A 285 -10.13 -4.51 0.60
N ASP A 286 -11.43 -4.27 0.45
CA ASP A 286 -12.40 -4.02 1.53
C ASP A 286 -13.17 -5.29 1.91
N TYR A 287 -14.22 -5.15 2.74
CA TYR A 287 -15.10 -6.25 3.14
C TYR A 287 -15.86 -6.94 2.00
N ARG A 288 -15.94 -6.32 0.81
CA ARG A 288 -16.59 -6.87 -0.38
C ARG A 288 -15.61 -7.60 -1.31
N THR A 289 -14.34 -7.71 -0.92
CA THR A 289 -13.31 -8.31 -1.75
C THR A 289 -13.61 -9.78 -2.09
N LEU A 290 -13.49 -10.13 -3.37
CA LEU A 290 -13.61 -11.51 -3.83
C LEU A 290 -12.29 -12.26 -3.62
N LEU A 291 -12.18 -12.97 -2.49
CA LEU A 291 -11.00 -13.78 -2.16
C LEU A 291 -10.74 -14.89 -3.19
N THR A 292 -11.80 -15.49 -3.73
CA THR A 292 -11.73 -16.55 -4.75
C THR A 292 -11.11 -16.06 -6.06
N SER A 293 -11.34 -14.80 -6.41
CA SER A 293 -10.74 -14.19 -7.60
C SER A 293 -9.23 -14.04 -7.44
N LYS A 294 -8.77 -13.59 -6.25
CA LYS A 294 -7.35 -13.45 -5.95
C LYS A 294 -6.61 -14.79 -5.98
N THR A 295 -7.19 -15.83 -5.38
CA THR A 295 -6.59 -17.16 -5.36
C THR A 295 -6.53 -17.77 -6.76
N THR A 296 -7.58 -17.59 -7.56
CA THR A 296 -7.60 -18.04 -8.96
C THR A 296 -6.56 -17.31 -9.81
N ALA A 297 -6.39 -16.00 -9.62
CA ALA A 297 -5.40 -15.21 -10.35
C ALA A 297 -3.96 -15.68 -10.06
N ILE A 298 -3.63 -15.91 -8.78
CA ILE A 298 -2.32 -16.44 -8.39
C ILE A 298 -2.12 -17.87 -8.85
N ALA A 299 -3.13 -18.73 -8.74
CA ALA A 299 -3.05 -20.09 -9.26
C ALA A 299 -2.72 -20.05 -10.76
N LYS A 300 -3.43 -19.25 -11.56
CA LYS A 300 -3.14 -19.09 -13.00
C LYS A 300 -1.71 -18.60 -13.26
N ALA A 301 -1.26 -17.58 -12.53
CA ALA A 301 0.09 -17.03 -12.65
C ALA A 301 1.18 -18.08 -12.30
N LEU A 302 0.92 -18.92 -11.30
CA LEU A 302 1.78 -20.02 -10.85
C LEU A 302 1.54 -21.34 -11.60
N SER A 303 0.57 -21.42 -12.51
CA SER A 303 0.27 -22.61 -13.33
C SER A 303 0.64 -22.41 -14.81
N ALA A 304 1.03 -21.21 -15.24
CA ALA A 304 1.48 -20.97 -16.61
C ALA A 304 2.74 -21.81 -16.94
N PRO A 305 2.86 -22.40 -18.14
CA PRO A 305 2.10 -22.10 -19.36
C PRO A 305 0.78 -22.89 -19.54
N LEU A 306 0.32 -23.70 -18.56
CA LEU A 306 -0.94 -24.46 -18.70
C LEU A 306 -2.20 -23.60 -18.74
N GLN A 307 -2.15 -22.44 -18.08
CA GLN A 307 -3.23 -21.47 -18.04
C GLN A 307 -2.67 -20.11 -18.49
N SER A 308 -3.46 -19.34 -19.22
CA SER A 308 -3.05 -18.00 -19.63
C SER A 308 -2.79 -17.13 -18.40
N CYS A 309 -1.62 -16.50 -18.36
CA CYS A 309 -1.31 -15.57 -17.30
C CYS A 309 -2.32 -14.42 -17.30
N PRO A 310 -2.88 -14.08 -16.13
CA PRO A 310 -3.70 -12.88 -16.01
C PRO A 310 -2.87 -11.62 -16.34
N ASN A 311 -3.59 -10.56 -16.70
CA ASN A 311 -2.98 -9.28 -17.01
C ASN A 311 -2.21 -8.72 -15.82
N VAL A 312 -1.12 -8.05 -16.14
CA VAL A 312 -0.29 -7.31 -15.20
C VAL A 312 -0.75 -5.86 -15.22
N PHE A 313 -1.08 -5.34 -14.05
CA PHE A 313 -1.34 -3.93 -13.84
C PHE A 313 -0.04 -3.15 -14.04
N VAL A 314 -0.01 -2.32 -15.07
CA VAL A 314 1.06 -1.35 -15.28
C VAL A 314 0.52 0.01 -14.89
N PRO A 315 1.06 0.64 -13.85
CA PRO A 315 0.53 1.92 -13.44
C PRO A 315 1.02 3.04 -14.36
N GLY A 316 0.15 4.01 -14.64
CA GLY A 316 0.47 5.21 -15.44
C GLY A 316 0.02 5.11 -16.91
N GLU A 317 -0.34 3.92 -17.36
CA GLU A 317 -1.02 3.66 -18.62
C GLU A 317 -2.37 3.01 -18.28
N ASP A 318 -3.47 3.36 -18.96
CA ASP A 318 -4.72 2.57 -18.89
C ASP A 318 -4.57 1.18 -19.57
N GLU A 319 -3.34 0.84 -19.97
CA GLU A 319 -2.98 -0.36 -20.72
C GLU A 319 -2.51 -1.48 -19.80
N HIS A 320 -3.16 -2.62 -19.96
CA HIS A 320 -2.89 -3.85 -19.23
C HIS A 320 -1.85 -4.64 -20.02
N LYS A 321 -0.72 -5.01 -19.42
CA LYS A 321 0.26 -5.86 -20.12
C LYS A 321 -0.10 -7.34 -19.93
N PRO A 322 -0.04 -8.16 -20.99
CA PRO A 322 -0.20 -9.60 -20.84
C PRO A 322 0.89 -10.13 -19.90
N GLY A 323 0.50 -10.93 -18.92
CA GLY A 323 1.46 -11.56 -18.02
C GLY A 323 2.41 -12.50 -18.74
N ARG A 324 3.49 -12.87 -18.06
CA ARG A 324 4.60 -13.61 -18.66
C ARG A 324 4.19 -14.98 -19.21
N SER A 325 4.57 -15.31 -20.44
CA SER A 325 4.20 -16.57 -21.13
C SER A 325 4.64 -17.83 -20.38
N ASP A 326 5.80 -17.78 -19.73
CA ASP A 326 6.40 -18.91 -19.01
C ASP A 326 5.93 -19.03 -17.54
N GLY A 327 5.05 -18.12 -17.11
CA GLY A 327 4.57 -18.03 -15.74
C GLY A 327 5.54 -17.39 -14.74
N TYR A 328 5.16 -17.48 -13.47
CA TYR A 328 5.93 -16.95 -12.35
C TYR A 328 6.39 -18.08 -11.42
N ASP A 329 7.54 -17.87 -10.77
CA ASP A 329 8.11 -18.81 -9.81
C ASP A 329 7.70 -18.50 -8.36
N PHE A 330 7.33 -17.24 -8.08
CA PHE A 330 6.93 -16.80 -6.74
C PHE A 330 5.64 -15.97 -6.82
N GLY A 331 4.60 -16.37 -6.09
CA GLY A 331 3.30 -15.70 -6.08
C GLY A 331 2.96 -15.16 -4.69
N PHE A 332 2.86 -13.85 -4.55
CA PHE A 332 2.52 -13.18 -3.29
C PHE A 332 1.03 -12.82 -3.25
N LEU A 333 0.30 -13.37 -2.28
CA LEU A 333 -1.13 -13.09 -2.06
C LEU A 333 -1.32 -12.21 -0.82
N HIS A 334 -1.84 -11.00 -1.01
CA HIS A 334 -2.19 -10.11 0.12
C HIS A 334 -3.70 -10.10 0.41
N ILE A 335 -4.04 -10.32 1.68
CA ILE A 335 -5.41 -10.30 2.19
C ILE A 335 -5.54 -9.22 3.28
N LYS A 336 -6.18 -8.10 2.95
CA LYS A 336 -6.32 -6.93 3.83
C LYS A 336 -7.53 -6.96 4.77
N ALA A 337 -8.67 -7.48 4.32
CA ALA A 337 -9.97 -7.27 4.99
C ALA A 337 -10.05 -7.70 6.48
N ILE A 338 -9.13 -8.55 6.94
CA ILE A 338 -9.03 -9.01 8.33
C ILE A 338 -8.45 -7.92 9.25
N ASP A 339 -7.55 -7.08 8.73
CA ASP A 339 -6.96 -5.94 9.44
C ASP A 339 -8.01 -4.85 9.71
N ASP A 340 -8.80 -4.50 8.70
CA ASP A 340 -9.89 -3.53 8.83
C ASP A 340 -10.90 -3.98 9.91
N ALA A 341 -11.23 -5.27 9.96
CA ALA A 341 -12.10 -5.83 11.00
C ALA A 341 -11.50 -5.71 12.41
N GLY A 342 -10.17 -5.79 12.52
CA GLY A 342 -9.44 -5.54 13.75
C GLY A 342 -9.52 -4.07 14.18
N HIS A 343 -9.27 -3.15 13.26
CA HIS A 343 -9.37 -1.70 13.49
C HIS A 343 -10.78 -1.26 13.93
N ASP A 344 -11.81 -1.84 13.32
CA ASP A 344 -13.21 -1.55 13.65
C ASP A 344 -13.70 -2.28 14.92
N LYS A 345 -12.85 -3.10 15.56
CA LYS A 345 -13.19 -3.95 16.71
C LYS A 345 -14.38 -4.88 16.40
N ALA A 346 -14.57 -5.24 15.14
CA ALA A 346 -15.65 -6.08 14.65
C ALA A 346 -15.29 -7.57 14.83
N THR A 347 -15.18 -8.02 16.09
CA THR A 347 -14.67 -9.35 16.45
C THR A 347 -15.36 -10.51 15.72
N ILE A 348 -16.70 -10.49 15.62
CA ILE A 348 -17.48 -11.53 14.93
C ILE A 348 -17.19 -11.51 13.43
N PHE A 349 -17.02 -10.31 12.86
CA PHE A 349 -16.71 -10.15 11.46
C PHE A 349 -15.31 -10.68 11.14
N LYS A 350 -14.33 -10.42 12.02
CA LYS A 350 -12.96 -10.95 11.91
C LYS A 350 -12.96 -12.49 11.89
N VAL A 351 -13.73 -13.14 12.78
CA VAL A 351 -13.90 -14.60 12.79
C VAL A 351 -14.44 -15.11 11.45
N LYS A 352 -15.56 -14.54 10.96
CA LYS A 352 -16.15 -14.93 9.67
C LYS A 352 -15.22 -14.66 8.49
N GLY A 353 -14.45 -13.57 8.56
CA GLY A 353 -13.44 -13.24 7.57
C GLY A 353 -12.35 -14.31 7.50
N LEU A 354 -11.84 -14.76 8.65
CA LEU A 354 -10.85 -15.83 8.72
C LEU A 354 -11.39 -17.15 8.15
N GLU A 355 -12.65 -17.50 8.43
CA GLU A 355 -13.31 -18.67 7.81
C GLU A 355 -13.44 -18.54 6.29
N ALA A 356 -13.66 -17.33 5.77
CA ALA A 356 -13.70 -17.08 4.33
C ALA A 356 -12.31 -17.18 3.69
N VAL A 357 -11.27 -16.72 4.39
CA VAL A 357 -9.88 -16.89 3.98
C VAL A 357 -9.50 -18.37 3.93
N ASP A 358 -9.85 -19.15 4.95
CA ASP A 358 -9.61 -20.60 4.98
C ASP A 358 -10.19 -21.32 3.76
N ARG A 359 -11.44 -21.01 3.39
CA ARG A 359 -12.07 -21.55 2.17
C ARG A 359 -11.31 -21.17 0.90
N ALA A 360 -10.85 -19.92 0.81
CA ALA A 360 -10.08 -19.46 -0.33
C ALA A 360 -8.71 -20.16 -0.43
N ILE A 361 -8.05 -20.40 0.71
CA ILE A 361 -6.79 -21.13 0.78
C ILE A 361 -6.99 -22.59 0.38
N GLY A 362 -8.06 -23.24 0.83
CA GLY A 362 -8.41 -24.59 0.40
C GLY A 362 -8.63 -24.67 -1.12
N GLN A 363 -9.28 -23.67 -1.71
CA GLN A 363 -9.43 -23.58 -3.16
C GLN A 363 -8.08 -23.40 -3.87
N LEU A 364 -7.20 -22.53 -3.36
CA LEU A 364 -5.86 -22.34 -3.92
C LEU A 364 -5.06 -23.65 -3.91
N ALA A 365 -5.01 -24.32 -2.74
CA ALA A 365 -4.30 -25.58 -2.59
C ALA A 365 -4.80 -26.65 -3.57
N ARG A 366 -6.13 -26.73 -3.76
CA ARG A 366 -6.73 -27.64 -4.74
C ARG A 366 -6.33 -27.32 -6.18
N LEU A 367 -6.38 -26.06 -6.59
CA LEU A 367 -6.01 -25.64 -7.94
C LEU A 367 -4.52 -25.91 -8.23
N LEU A 368 -3.65 -25.66 -7.24
CA LEU A 368 -2.22 -25.97 -7.35
C LEU A 368 -1.97 -27.47 -7.39
N TRP A 369 -2.68 -28.26 -6.58
CA TRP A 369 -2.57 -29.72 -6.60
C TRP A 369 -3.06 -30.33 -7.93
N GLU A 370 -4.18 -29.84 -8.48
CA GLU A 370 -4.67 -30.27 -9.81
C GLU A 370 -3.62 -29.97 -10.89
N THR A 371 -3.00 -28.79 -10.79
CA THR A 371 -1.92 -28.34 -11.68
C THR A 371 -0.69 -29.27 -11.58
N GLU A 372 -0.19 -29.55 -10.37
CA GLU A 372 0.94 -30.47 -10.14
C GLU A 372 0.65 -31.89 -10.62
N SER A 373 -0.57 -32.39 -10.37
CA SER A 373 -1.01 -33.74 -10.74
C SER A 373 -1.06 -33.96 -12.25
N THR A 374 -1.14 -32.90 -13.07
CA THR A 374 -1.09 -33.02 -14.53
C THR A 374 0.30 -33.35 -15.08
N GLY A 375 1.34 -33.40 -14.24
CA GLY A 375 2.67 -33.92 -14.59
C GLY A 375 3.53 -33.00 -15.47
N LYS A 376 3.07 -31.77 -15.79
CA LYS A 376 3.84 -30.81 -16.59
C LYS A 376 4.81 -29.93 -15.79
N PHE A 377 4.96 -30.18 -14.47
CA PHE A 377 5.84 -29.43 -13.56
C PHE A 377 7.04 -30.24 -13.04
N GLN A 378 7.33 -31.40 -13.64
CA GLN A 378 8.53 -32.18 -13.34
C GLN A 378 9.76 -31.66 -14.10
#